data_AF-V9H6I2-F1
#
_entry.id   AF-V9H6I2-F1
#
_cell.length_a   1.000
_cell.length_b   1.000
_cell.length_c   1.000
_cell.angle_alpha   90.00
_cell.angle_beta   90.00
_cell.angle_gamma   90.00
#
_symmetry.space_group_name_H-M   'P 1'
#
loop_
_entity.id
_entity.type
_entity.pdbx_description
1 polymer ?
#
loop_
_entity_poly.entity_id
_entity_poly.type
_entity_poly.pdbx_seq_one_letter_code
_entity_poly.pdbx_strand_id
1 'polypeptide(L)'
;LLNPLATMFYLNQLRLAFSVSILYIVLDILYDKKNNVLHIYKLLFFTAPLILIHTSSIIYILLILSYYFISTRLLSKSFIIIHIILVFIGFLLSYMTSSLLSDILTIIGDERRASVYATTQWQTSFLTSIYCFFLYINIALSSKSKIKNGCINYLSCYDYISIIILLMVLFSPLFTGGYPLRFLSAIIPVLILCILEQKFIYKILSIVYWLIISLYIGFSTLNWSYFFI
;
A
#
# COMPACT_ATOMS: atom_id res chain seq x y z
N LEU A 1 13.86 -18.33 29.60
CA LEU A 1 13.02 -18.68 28.43
C LEU A 1 12.49 -17.40 27.80
N LEU A 2 12.77 -17.17 26.51
CA LEU A 2 12.12 -16.07 25.79
C LEU A 2 10.62 -16.35 25.73
N ASN A 3 9.79 -15.35 26.04
CA ASN A 3 8.35 -15.48 25.90
C ASN A 3 8.02 -15.70 24.41
N PRO A 4 7.43 -16.84 24.02
CA PRO A 4 7.19 -17.19 22.61
C PRO A 4 6.31 -16.16 21.88
N LEU A 5 5.40 -15.48 22.59
CA LEU A 5 4.59 -14.39 22.03
C LEU A 5 5.44 -13.16 21.73
N ALA A 6 6.35 -12.81 22.63
CA ALA A 6 7.28 -11.71 22.42
C ALA A 6 8.20 -11.99 21.23
N THR A 7 8.75 -13.19 21.13
CA THR A 7 9.60 -13.60 20.00
C THR A 7 8.84 -13.54 18.66
N MET A 8 7.59 -14.03 18.63
CA MET A 8 6.72 -13.93 17.45
C MET A 8 6.44 -12.48 17.06
N PHE A 9 6.16 -11.61 18.03
CA PHE A 9 5.95 -10.19 17.78
C PHE A 9 7.19 -9.53 17.16
N TYR A 10 8.36 -9.69 17.78
CA TYR A 10 9.61 -9.09 17.28
C TYR A 10 9.97 -9.60 15.88
N LEU A 11 9.83 -10.90 15.62
CA LEU A 11 10.08 -11.46 14.29
C LEU A 11 9.10 -10.93 13.24
N ASN A 12 7.83 -10.73 13.58
CA ASN A 12 6.86 -10.13 12.68
C ASN A 12 7.17 -8.66 12.37
N GLN A 13 7.65 -7.90 13.36
CA GLN A 13 8.09 -6.52 13.15
C GLN A 13 9.35 -6.46 12.27
N LEU A 14 10.33 -7.34 12.52
CA LEU A 14 11.54 -7.44 11.69
C LEU A 14 11.21 -7.79 10.23
N ARG A 15 10.28 -8.73 9.99
CA ARG A 15 9.82 -9.06 8.63
C ARG A 15 9.14 -7.87 7.95
N LEU A 16 8.32 -7.11 8.67
CA LEU A 16 7.70 -5.90 8.13
C LEU A 16 8.74 -4.83 7.81
N ALA A 17 9.63 -4.52 8.76
CA ALA A 17 10.70 -3.54 8.61
C ALA A 17 11.57 -3.87 7.40
N PHE A 18 11.92 -5.15 7.24
CA PHE A 18 12.67 -5.63 6.09
C PHE A 18 11.92 -5.46 4.77
N SER A 19 10.62 -5.79 4.70
CA SER A 19 9.82 -5.53 3.49
C SER A 19 9.71 -4.04 3.16
N VAL A 20 9.63 -3.18 4.16
CA VAL A 20 9.64 -1.71 4.00
C VAL A 20 11.00 -1.23 3.51
N SER A 21 12.10 -1.72 4.06
CA SER A 21 13.46 -1.41 3.58
C SER A 21 13.65 -1.80 2.12
N ILE A 22 13.10 -2.94 1.69
CA ILE A 22 13.11 -3.34 0.28
C ILE A 22 12.36 -2.32 -0.57
N LEU A 23 11.16 -1.89 -0.16
CA LEU A 23 10.41 -0.85 -0.88
C LEU A 23 11.26 0.43 -1.06
N TYR A 24 11.96 0.88 -0.02
CA TYR A 24 12.84 2.05 -0.10
C TYR A 24 14.05 1.84 -1.00
N ILE A 25 14.72 0.70 -0.90
CA ILE A 25 15.83 0.35 -1.80
C ILE A 25 15.34 0.34 -3.25
N VAL A 26 14.13 -0.16 -3.51
CA VAL A 26 13.57 -0.14 -4.86
C VAL A 26 13.31 1.28 -5.33
N LEU A 27 12.69 2.09 -4.47
CA LEU A 27 12.43 3.49 -4.78
C LEU A 27 13.72 4.26 -5.09
N ASP A 28 14.81 3.95 -4.39
CA ASP A 28 16.14 4.53 -4.61
C ASP A 28 16.82 3.96 -5.88
N ILE A 29 16.64 2.68 -6.19
CA ILE A 29 17.14 2.12 -7.45
C ILE A 29 16.39 2.71 -8.67
N LEU A 30 15.08 2.97 -8.53
CA LEU A 30 14.27 3.64 -9.54
C LEU A 30 14.56 5.16 -9.63
N TYR A 31 15.23 5.73 -8.61
CA TYR A 31 15.66 7.13 -8.61
C TYR A 31 16.77 7.37 -9.65
N ASP A 32 17.63 6.37 -9.91
CA ASP A 32 18.72 6.53 -10.87
C ASP A 32 18.25 6.30 -12.32
N LYS A 33 17.81 7.39 -12.96
CA LYS A 33 17.18 7.44 -14.30
C LYS A 33 17.97 6.81 -15.44
N LYS A 34 19.27 6.53 -15.27
CA LYS A 34 20.15 6.20 -16.41
C LYS A 34 20.03 4.77 -16.93
N ASN A 35 19.44 3.81 -16.20
CA ASN A 35 19.31 2.42 -16.67
C ASN A 35 18.13 1.64 -16.06
N ASN A 36 16.90 2.06 -16.36
CA ASN A 36 15.68 1.50 -15.77
C ASN A 36 15.48 -0.02 -15.91
N VAL A 37 15.89 -0.63 -17.04
CA VAL A 37 15.56 -2.05 -17.30
C VAL A 37 16.50 -3.00 -16.56
N LEU A 38 17.82 -2.76 -16.62
CA LEU A 38 18.82 -3.61 -15.96
C LEU A 38 18.67 -3.57 -14.43
N HIS A 39 18.25 -2.42 -13.89
CA HIS A 39 18.01 -2.23 -12.46
C HIS A 39 16.77 -2.99 -11.98
N ILE A 40 15.70 -3.07 -12.78
CA ILE A 40 14.52 -3.89 -12.46
C ILE A 40 14.82 -5.39 -12.56
N TYR A 41 15.66 -5.83 -13.50
CA TYR A 41 16.10 -7.24 -13.54
C TYR A 41 16.98 -7.59 -12.34
N LYS A 42 17.92 -6.72 -11.95
CA LYS A 42 18.68 -6.88 -10.69
C LYS A 42 17.74 -6.87 -9.48
N LEU A 43 16.74 -6.00 -9.48
CA LEU A 43 15.72 -5.93 -8.45
C LEU A 43 14.93 -7.23 -8.32
N LEU A 44 14.37 -7.75 -9.41
CA LEU A 44 13.65 -9.03 -9.42
C LEU A 44 14.57 -10.18 -9.01
N PHE A 45 15.84 -10.15 -9.42
CA PHE A 45 16.83 -11.17 -9.06
C PHE A 45 17.21 -11.13 -7.57
N PHE A 46 17.38 -9.95 -6.97
CA PHE A 46 17.67 -9.79 -5.54
C PHE A 46 16.43 -9.92 -4.65
N THR A 47 15.24 -9.63 -5.18
CA THR A 47 13.96 -9.76 -4.45
C THR A 47 13.31 -11.13 -4.62
N ALA A 48 13.67 -11.94 -5.62
CA ALA A 48 13.15 -13.30 -5.81
C ALA A 48 13.38 -14.23 -4.59
N PRO A 49 14.55 -14.23 -3.91
CA PRO A 49 14.72 -14.96 -2.66
C PRO A 49 13.87 -14.39 -1.50
N LEU A 50 13.54 -13.09 -1.57
CA LEU A 50 12.81 -12.35 -0.54
C LEU A 50 11.29 -12.58 -0.60
N ILE A 51 10.78 -12.96 -1.78
CA ILE A 51 9.41 -13.44 -1.99
C ILE A 51 9.13 -14.70 -1.15
N LEU A 52 10.15 -15.53 -0.92
CA LEU A 52 10.03 -16.74 -0.12
C LEU A 52 9.97 -16.47 1.41
N ILE A 53 10.29 -15.25 1.85
CA ILE A 53 10.40 -14.90 3.27
C ILE A 53 9.09 -14.29 3.81
N HIS A 54 8.37 -13.50 3.02
CA HIS A 54 7.16 -12.82 3.49
C HIS A 54 6.21 -12.42 2.36
N THR A 55 4.92 -12.71 2.52
CA THR A 55 3.88 -12.49 1.50
C THR A 55 3.70 -11.02 1.12
N SER A 56 4.05 -10.07 2.00
CA SER A 56 4.02 -8.63 1.66
C SER A 56 5.02 -8.24 0.58
N SER A 57 6.13 -8.98 0.40
CA SER A 57 7.13 -8.70 -0.63
C SER A 57 6.52 -8.79 -2.04
N ILE A 58 5.56 -9.71 -2.26
CA ILE A 58 4.85 -9.86 -3.53
C ILE A 58 4.06 -8.59 -3.85
N ILE A 59 3.37 -8.03 -2.86
CA ILE A 59 2.55 -6.83 -3.02
C ILE A 59 3.42 -5.61 -3.35
N TYR A 60 4.57 -5.47 -2.70
CA TYR A 60 5.52 -4.42 -3.05
C TYR A 60 6.05 -4.57 -4.47
N ILE A 61 6.40 -5.79 -4.90
CA ILE A 61 6.82 -6.05 -6.28
C ILE A 61 5.71 -5.70 -7.28
N LEU A 62 4.45 -6.07 -6.99
CA LEU A 62 3.32 -5.70 -7.84
C LEU A 62 3.13 -4.18 -7.91
N LEU A 63 3.29 -3.46 -6.79
CA LEU A 63 3.28 -1.99 -6.78
C LEU A 63 4.39 -1.41 -7.67
N ILE A 64 5.59 -1.95 -7.59
CA ILE A 64 6.74 -1.52 -8.40
C ILE A 64 6.50 -1.79 -9.89
N LEU A 65 6.04 -3.00 -10.24
CA LEU A 65 5.73 -3.37 -11.62
C LEU A 65 4.60 -2.50 -12.18
N SER A 66 3.57 -2.20 -11.38
CA SER A 66 2.49 -1.31 -11.78
C SER A 66 2.97 0.10 -12.08
N TYR A 67 3.84 0.65 -11.22
CA TYR A 67 4.47 1.95 -11.45
C TYR A 67 5.29 1.94 -12.74
N TYR A 68 6.13 0.93 -12.95
CA TYR A 68 6.94 0.80 -14.16
C TYR A 68 6.08 0.72 -15.41
N PHE A 69 5.00 -0.06 -15.38
CA PHE A 69 4.07 -0.15 -16.50
C PHE A 69 3.40 1.19 -16.81
N ILE A 70 2.96 1.92 -15.78
CA ILE A 70 2.36 3.25 -15.94
C ILE A 70 3.38 4.24 -16.51
N SER A 71 4.57 4.28 -15.94
CA SER A 71 5.62 5.23 -16.31
C SER A 71 6.29 4.93 -17.65
N THR A 72 6.12 3.75 -18.24
CA THR A 72 6.71 3.41 -19.55
C THR A 72 5.70 3.24 -20.67
N ARG A 73 4.49 2.76 -20.38
CA ARG A 73 3.49 2.41 -21.41
C ARG A 73 2.25 3.28 -21.40
N LEU A 74 1.92 3.94 -20.28
CA LEU A 74 0.67 4.67 -20.12
C LEU A 74 0.84 6.19 -20.04
N LEU A 75 2.07 6.70 -20.13
CA LEU A 75 2.40 8.13 -20.14
C LEU A 75 1.60 8.95 -21.14
N SER A 76 1.35 8.39 -22.33
CA SER A 76 0.64 9.08 -23.42
C SER A 76 -0.89 8.99 -23.29
N LYS A 77 -1.41 8.29 -22.28
CA LYS A 77 -2.84 8.09 -22.08
C LYS A 77 -3.42 9.24 -21.24
N SER A 78 -4.75 9.41 -21.33
CA SER A 78 -5.43 10.43 -20.56
C SER A 78 -5.35 10.16 -19.05
N PHE A 79 -5.39 11.23 -18.26
CA PHE A 79 -5.44 11.17 -16.78
C PHE A 79 -6.49 10.17 -16.26
N ILE A 80 -7.65 10.15 -16.90
CA ILE A 80 -8.78 9.28 -16.54
C ILE A 80 -8.40 7.80 -16.75
N ILE A 81 -7.78 7.45 -17.88
CA ILE A 81 -7.35 6.08 -18.17
C ILE A 81 -6.33 5.59 -17.13
N ILE A 82 -5.35 6.44 -16.79
CA ILE A 82 -4.34 6.10 -15.77
C ILE A 82 -5.03 5.80 -14.43
N HIS A 83 -5.99 6.63 -14.01
CA HIS A 83 -6.70 6.42 -12.75
C HIS A 83 -7.62 5.20 -12.76
N ILE A 84 -8.29 4.89 -13.87
CA ILE A 84 -9.06 3.65 -14.01
C ILE A 84 -8.15 2.43 -13.80
N ILE A 85 -6.94 2.45 -14.36
CA ILE A 85 -5.97 1.37 -14.18
C ILE A 85 -5.49 1.29 -12.73
N LEU A 86 -5.20 2.43 -12.08
CA LEU A 86 -4.83 2.45 -10.67
C LEU A 86 -5.95 1.90 -9.77
N VAL A 87 -7.21 2.28 -10.05
CA VAL A 87 -8.40 1.76 -9.38
C VAL A 87 -8.49 0.25 -9.53
N PHE A 88 -8.32 -0.27 -10.76
CA PHE A 88 -8.33 -1.71 -11.01
C PHE A 88 -7.21 -2.43 -10.25
N ILE A 89 -6.00 -1.88 -10.23
CA ILE A 89 -4.85 -2.47 -9.50
C ILE A 89 -5.10 -2.45 -7.99
N GLY A 90 -5.61 -1.35 -7.43
CA GLY A 90 -5.96 -1.26 -6.02
C GLY A 90 -7.05 -2.25 -5.62
N PHE A 91 -8.07 -2.43 -6.46
CA PHE A 91 -9.11 -3.44 -6.28
C PHE A 91 -8.53 -4.86 -6.31
N LEU A 92 -7.72 -5.18 -7.31
CA LEU A 92 -7.08 -6.49 -7.46
C LEU A 92 -6.19 -6.81 -6.25
N LEU A 93 -5.37 -5.87 -5.80
CA LEU A 93 -4.53 -6.05 -4.61
C LEU A 93 -5.36 -6.23 -3.35
N SER A 94 -6.49 -5.51 -3.21
CA SER A 94 -7.40 -5.68 -2.08
C SER A 94 -7.97 -7.11 -2.06
N TYR A 95 -8.42 -7.62 -3.21
CA TYR A 95 -8.88 -9.00 -3.36
C TYR A 95 -7.77 -10.03 -3.10
N MET A 96 -6.58 -9.81 -3.66
CA MET A 96 -5.43 -10.71 -3.51
C MET A 96 -4.97 -10.83 -2.06
N THR A 97 -5.06 -9.74 -1.29
CA THR A 97 -4.63 -9.69 0.11
C THR A 97 -5.67 -10.16 1.11
N SER A 98 -6.89 -10.40 0.65
CA SER A 98 -8.03 -10.81 1.45
C SER A 98 -8.46 -12.24 1.07
N SER A 99 -9.57 -12.39 0.34
CA SER A 99 -10.22 -13.67 0.06
C SER A 99 -9.30 -14.64 -0.69
N LEU A 100 -8.58 -14.17 -1.71
CA LEU A 100 -7.69 -15.05 -2.49
C LEU A 100 -6.56 -15.64 -1.62
N LEU A 101 -6.00 -14.85 -0.70
CA LEU A 101 -4.94 -15.33 0.17
C LEU A 101 -5.47 -16.40 1.14
N SER A 102 -6.69 -16.23 1.64
CA SER A 102 -7.36 -17.25 2.45
C SER A 102 -7.51 -18.56 1.67
N ASP A 103 -7.97 -18.49 0.42
CA ASP A 103 -8.15 -19.68 -0.44
C ASP A 103 -6.81 -20.39 -0.71
N ILE A 104 -5.76 -19.63 -1.06
CA ILE A 104 -4.42 -20.17 -1.29
C ILE A 104 -3.89 -20.86 -0.03
N LEU A 105 -4.02 -20.23 1.14
CA LEU A 105 -3.56 -20.81 2.42
C LEU A 105 -4.32 -22.10 2.77
N THR A 106 -5.61 -22.15 2.43
CA THR A 106 -6.44 -23.35 2.63
C THR A 106 -5.96 -24.50 1.76
N ILE A 107 -5.67 -24.22 0.48
CA ILE A 107 -5.14 -25.23 -0.47
C ILE A 107 -3.77 -25.77 -0.03
N ILE A 108 -2.92 -24.92 0.55
CA ILE A 108 -1.58 -25.31 1.03
C ILE A 108 -1.63 -26.02 2.41
N GLY A 109 -2.81 -26.08 3.04
CA GLY A 109 -3.02 -26.74 4.33
C GLY A 109 -2.65 -25.89 5.57
N ASP A 110 -2.49 -24.57 5.41
CA ASP A 110 -2.27 -23.64 6.53
C ASP A 110 -3.61 -23.09 7.06
N GLU A 111 -4.46 -23.99 7.57
CA GLU A 111 -5.82 -23.67 8.04
C GLU A 111 -5.83 -22.65 9.18
N ARG A 112 -4.77 -22.65 10.01
CA ARG A 112 -4.62 -21.70 11.13
C ARG A 112 -4.53 -20.26 10.63
N ARG A 113 -3.83 -20.01 9.52
CA ARG A 113 -3.78 -18.67 8.93
C ARG A 113 -5.00 -18.41 8.09
N ALA A 114 -5.44 -19.37 7.27
CA ALA A 114 -6.63 -19.23 6.44
C ALA A 114 -7.86 -18.77 7.25
N SER A 115 -8.13 -19.41 8.39
CA SER A 115 -9.24 -19.01 9.27
C SER A 115 -9.16 -17.56 9.76
N VAL A 116 -7.96 -17.03 9.99
CA VAL A 116 -7.78 -15.62 10.38
C VAL A 116 -8.10 -14.68 9.22
N TYR A 117 -7.62 -14.99 8.02
CA TYR A 117 -7.92 -14.24 6.79
C TYR A 117 -9.36 -14.44 6.29
N ALA A 118 -10.10 -15.42 6.79
CA ALA A 118 -11.52 -15.60 6.47
C ALA A 118 -12.44 -14.70 7.31
N THR A 119 -11.95 -14.10 8.40
CA THR A 119 -12.74 -13.24 9.29
C THR A 119 -12.74 -11.77 8.85
N THR A 120 -13.78 -11.04 9.24
CA THR A 120 -13.89 -9.58 9.05
C THR A 120 -13.06 -8.77 10.05
N GLN A 121 -12.42 -9.41 11.03
CA GLN A 121 -11.74 -8.74 12.15
C GLN A 121 -10.61 -7.81 11.72
N TRP A 122 -9.99 -8.08 10.57
CA TRP A 122 -8.81 -7.37 10.08
C TRP A 122 -9.11 -6.39 8.93
N GLN A 123 -10.39 -6.32 8.52
CA GLN A 123 -10.85 -5.38 7.51
C GLN A 123 -10.78 -3.94 8.01
N THR A 124 -10.74 -3.00 7.07
CA THR A 124 -10.97 -1.58 7.39
C THR A 124 -12.44 -1.33 7.65
N SER A 125 -12.74 -0.38 8.55
CA SER A 125 -14.12 0.07 8.71
C SER A 125 -14.57 0.85 7.47
N PHE A 126 -15.88 0.84 7.19
CA PHE A 126 -16.47 1.68 6.15
C PHE A 126 -16.11 3.17 6.32
N LEU A 127 -16.11 3.66 7.56
CA LEU A 127 -15.74 5.06 7.86
C LEU A 127 -14.29 5.36 7.48
N THR A 128 -13.36 4.46 7.81
CA THR A 128 -11.95 4.58 7.40
C THR A 128 -11.82 4.63 5.88
N SER A 129 -12.56 3.77 5.20
CA SER A 129 -12.57 3.68 3.74
C SER A 129 -13.11 4.97 3.09
N ILE A 130 -14.14 5.59 3.66
CA ILE A 130 -14.65 6.89 3.21
C ILE A 130 -13.59 7.98 3.34
N TYR A 131 -12.86 8.05 4.45
CA TYR A 131 -11.79 9.05 4.58
C TYR A 131 -10.62 8.79 3.62
N CYS A 132 -10.26 7.52 3.42
CA CYS A 132 -9.26 7.13 2.41
C CYS A 132 -9.72 7.49 0.99
N PHE A 133 -11.02 7.42 0.68
CA PHE A 133 -11.58 7.87 -0.59
C PHE A 133 -11.36 9.37 -0.81
N PHE A 134 -11.65 10.20 0.19
CA PHE A 134 -11.42 11.64 0.09
C PHE A 134 -9.93 11.98 -0.06
N LEU A 135 -9.06 11.32 0.70
CA LEU A 135 -7.61 11.47 0.58
C LEU A 135 -7.13 11.04 -0.82
N TYR A 136 -7.65 9.93 -1.35
CA TYR A 136 -7.40 9.47 -2.72
C TYR A 136 -7.81 10.53 -3.76
N ILE A 137 -9.04 11.04 -3.70
CA ILE A 137 -9.52 12.08 -4.63
C ILE A 137 -8.58 13.29 -4.59
N ASN A 138 -8.19 13.70 -3.39
CA ASN A 138 -7.35 14.88 -3.20
C ASN A 138 -5.95 14.70 -3.82
N ILE A 139 -5.31 13.54 -3.60
CA ILE A 139 -4.03 13.19 -4.23
C ILE A 139 -4.18 13.09 -5.75
N ALA A 140 -5.25 12.44 -6.23
CA ALA A 140 -5.54 12.30 -7.66
C ALA A 140 -5.68 13.68 -8.34
N LEU A 141 -6.45 14.60 -7.77
CA LEU A 141 -6.62 15.96 -8.29
C LEU A 141 -5.30 16.75 -8.27
N SER A 142 -4.50 16.63 -7.21
CA SER A 142 -3.17 17.22 -7.13
C SER A 142 -2.25 16.72 -8.27
N SER A 143 -2.27 15.41 -8.52
CA SER A 143 -1.45 14.75 -9.56
C SER A 143 -1.87 15.10 -11.00
N LYS A 144 -3.12 15.52 -11.23
CA LYS A 144 -3.67 15.87 -12.56
C LYS A 144 -2.82 16.90 -13.30
N SER A 145 -2.35 17.92 -12.57
CA SER A 145 -1.51 18.98 -13.14
C SER A 145 -0.11 18.49 -13.51
N LYS A 146 0.46 17.53 -12.76
CA LYS A 146 1.76 16.91 -13.05
C LYS A 146 1.69 16.03 -14.31
N ILE A 147 0.60 15.26 -14.45
CA ILE A 147 0.37 14.36 -15.60
C ILE A 147 0.13 15.16 -16.90
N LYS A 148 -0.67 16.25 -16.84
CA LYS A 148 -0.99 17.06 -18.03
C LYS A 148 0.25 17.71 -18.68
N ASN A 149 1.27 18.01 -17.88
CA ASN A 149 2.49 18.65 -18.36
C ASN A 149 3.54 17.66 -18.90
N GLY A 150 3.22 16.36 -18.98
CA GLY A 150 4.16 15.32 -19.45
C GLY A 150 5.35 15.06 -18.50
N CYS A 151 5.43 15.79 -17.39
CA CYS A 151 6.47 15.67 -16.38
C CYS A 151 6.10 14.62 -15.33
N ILE A 152 6.12 13.33 -15.71
CA ILE A 152 6.10 12.23 -14.75
C ILE A 152 7.52 12.09 -14.19
N ASN A 153 7.84 12.97 -13.24
CA ASN A 153 9.06 12.90 -12.45
C ASN A 153 8.93 11.86 -11.34
N TYR A 154 10.03 11.54 -10.66
CA TYR A 154 10.08 10.67 -9.48
C TYR A 154 8.98 10.95 -8.44
N LEU A 155 8.61 12.23 -8.27
CA LEU A 155 7.49 12.70 -7.44
C LEU A 155 6.15 12.00 -7.74
N SER A 156 5.93 11.59 -8.99
CA SER A 156 4.74 10.84 -9.39
C SER A 156 4.72 9.40 -8.86
N CYS A 157 5.89 8.80 -8.58
CA CYS A 157 5.98 7.45 -8.04
C CYS A 157 5.33 7.38 -6.66
N TYR A 158 5.58 8.40 -5.82
CA TYR A 158 4.96 8.54 -4.51
C TYR A 158 3.45 8.71 -4.63
N ASP A 159 3.00 9.59 -5.53
CA ASP A 159 1.57 9.76 -5.81
C ASP A 159 0.91 8.41 -6.18
N TYR A 160 1.52 7.63 -7.07
CA TYR A 160 0.96 6.35 -7.52
C TYR A 160 0.94 5.27 -6.44
N ILE A 161 2.03 5.09 -5.71
CA ILE A 161 2.09 4.10 -4.63
C ILE A 161 1.09 4.46 -3.53
N SER A 162 1.02 5.73 -3.15
CA SER A 162 0.04 6.21 -2.18
C SER A 162 -1.38 5.99 -2.67
N ILE A 163 -1.69 6.30 -3.94
CA ILE A 163 -3.01 6.05 -4.54
C ILE A 163 -3.37 4.56 -4.48
N ILE A 164 -2.48 3.65 -4.91
CA ILE A 164 -2.79 2.22 -4.95
C ILE A 164 -3.05 1.67 -3.55
N ILE A 165 -2.25 2.04 -2.56
CA ILE A 165 -2.48 1.60 -1.18
C ILE A 165 -3.76 2.19 -0.60
N LEU A 166 -4.05 3.47 -0.85
CA LEU A 166 -5.32 4.07 -0.42
C LEU A 166 -6.52 3.38 -1.05
N LEU A 167 -6.44 3.00 -2.33
CA LEU A 167 -7.46 2.22 -3.01
C LEU A 167 -7.58 0.80 -2.44
N MET A 168 -6.47 0.17 -2.06
CA MET A 168 -6.49 -1.13 -1.39
C MET A 168 -7.22 -1.08 -0.04
N VAL A 169 -6.98 -0.02 0.73
CA VAL A 169 -7.68 0.28 2.01
C VAL A 169 -9.15 0.60 1.77
N LEU A 170 -9.46 1.37 0.72
CA LEU A 170 -10.82 1.74 0.32
C LEU A 170 -11.68 0.50 -0.04
N PHE A 171 -11.11 -0.44 -0.79
CA PHE A 171 -11.84 -1.62 -1.27
C PHE A 171 -11.88 -2.77 -0.27
N SER A 172 -11.06 -2.73 0.79
CA SER A 172 -11.01 -3.82 1.77
C SER A 172 -12.36 -4.18 2.42
N PRO A 173 -13.30 -3.27 2.71
CA PRO A 173 -14.59 -3.66 3.28
C PRO A 173 -15.45 -4.50 2.31
N LEU A 174 -15.12 -4.53 1.01
CA LEU A 174 -15.84 -5.32 0.01
C LEU A 174 -15.46 -6.80 0.04
N PHE A 175 -14.37 -7.17 0.70
CA PHE A 175 -13.82 -8.52 0.71
C PHE A 175 -13.67 -9.04 2.13
N THR A 176 -13.90 -10.34 2.36
CA THR A 176 -13.65 -11.00 3.65
C THR A 176 -12.15 -11.06 3.96
N GLY A 177 -11.76 -10.53 5.12
CA GLY A 177 -10.36 -10.49 5.56
C GLY A 177 -9.48 -9.42 4.94
N GLY A 178 -8.18 -9.64 5.04
CA GLY A 178 -7.14 -8.73 4.59
C GLY A 178 -6.53 -7.87 5.71
N TYR A 179 -5.34 -7.33 5.45
CA TYR A 179 -4.59 -6.49 6.40
C TYR A 179 -4.16 -5.15 5.75
N PRO A 180 -5.09 -4.40 5.14
CA PRO A 180 -4.75 -3.21 4.34
C PRO A 180 -4.09 -2.10 5.17
N LEU A 181 -4.46 -1.95 6.45
CA LEU A 181 -3.89 -0.94 7.35
C LEU A 181 -2.40 -1.16 7.62
N ARG A 182 -1.93 -2.41 7.55
CA ARG A 182 -0.50 -2.74 7.67
C ARG A 182 0.31 -2.22 6.48
N PHE A 183 -0.29 -2.21 5.29
CA PHE A 183 0.37 -1.63 4.11
C PHE A 183 0.28 -0.11 4.13
N LEU A 184 -0.84 0.45 4.62
CA LEU A 184 -0.95 1.89 4.85
C LEU A 184 0.11 2.39 5.84
N SER A 185 0.34 1.68 6.94
CA SER A 185 1.36 2.05 7.92
C SER A 185 2.78 1.95 7.35
N ALA A 186 3.05 0.91 6.55
CA ALA A 186 4.32 0.71 5.86
C ALA A 186 4.67 1.82 4.87
N ILE A 187 3.68 2.46 4.24
CA ILE A 187 3.90 3.54 3.28
C ILE A 187 3.73 4.94 3.87
N ILE A 188 3.59 5.12 5.19
CA ILE A 188 3.41 6.44 5.81
C ILE A 188 4.46 7.45 5.33
N PRO A 189 5.78 7.14 5.30
CA PRO A 189 6.74 8.15 4.88
C PRO A 189 6.63 8.46 3.38
N VAL A 190 6.22 7.48 2.55
CA VAL A 190 5.90 7.73 1.12
C VAL A 190 4.68 8.65 0.98
N LEU A 191 3.64 8.43 1.77
CA LEU A 191 2.45 9.27 1.81
C LEU A 191 2.78 10.69 2.28
N ILE A 192 3.66 10.85 3.27
CA ILE A 192 4.13 12.18 3.72
C ILE A 192 4.85 12.91 2.59
N LEU A 193 5.78 12.24 1.90
CA LEU A 193 6.49 12.83 0.75
C LEU A 193 5.50 13.24 -0.35
N CYS A 194 4.55 12.37 -0.70
CA CYS A 194 3.47 12.67 -1.63
C CYS A 194 2.70 13.95 -1.22
N ILE A 195 2.33 14.10 0.06
CA ILE A 195 1.59 15.26 0.58
C ILE A 195 2.44 16.55 0.56
N LEU A 196 3.73 16.45 0.93
CA LEU A 196 4.64 17.60 0.98
C LEU A 196 4.85 18.24 -0.40
N GLU A 197 4.71 17.46 -1.46
CA GLU A 197 4.88 17.89 -2.86
C GLU A 197 3.62 18.49 -3.49
N GLN A 198 2.48 18.47 -2.77
CA GLN A 198 1.24 19.03 -3.27
C GLN A 198 1.22 20.56 -3.18
N LYS A 199 0.40 21.20 -4.03
CA LYS A 199 0.08 22.63 -3.87
C LYS A 199 -0.58 22.86 -2.51
N PHE A 200 -0.41 24.06 -1.96
CA PHE A 200 -0.81 24.42 -0.60
C PHE A 200 -2.24 23.98 -0.22
N ILE A 201 -3.23 24.24 -1.10
CA ILE A 201 -4.63 23.86 -0.86
C ILE A 201 -4.80 22.34 -0.72
N TYR A 202 -4.27 21.57 -1.66
CA TYR A 202 -4.34 20.10 -1.63
C TYR A 202 -3.56 19.53 -0.44
N LYS A 203 -2.40 20.12 -0.14
CA LYS A 203 -1.56 19.74 1.00
C LYS A 203 -2.32 19.85 2.32
N ILE A 204 -2.96 20.99 2.59
CA ILE A 204 -3.74 21.19 3.82
C ILE A 204 -4.88 20.17 3.90
N LEU A 205 -5.65 20.00 2.82
CA LEU A 205 -6.74 19.03 2.80
C LEU A 205 -6.26 17.60 3.06
N SER A 206 -5.13 17.20 2.47
CA SER A 206 -4.54 15.87 2.68
C SER A 206 -4.10 15.67 4.14
N ILE A 207 -3.51 16.70 4.76
CA ILE A 207 -3.14 16.67 6.18
C ILE A 207 -4.38 16.52 7.06
N VAL A 208 -5.45 17.27 6.78
CA VAL A 208 -6.71 17.19 7.53
C VAL A 208 -7.32 15.79 7.42
N TYR A 209 -7.44 15.24 6.20
CA TYR A 209 -7.96 13.88 6.02
C TYR A 209 -7.09 12.83 6.73
N TRP A 210 -5.76 12.96 6.64
CA TRP A 210 -4.84 12.06 7.33
C TRP A 210 -4.97 12.14 8.86
N LEU A 211 -5.13 13.34 9.42
CA LEU A 211 -5.36 13.53 10.85
C LEU A 211 -6.67 12.89 11.29
N ILE A 212 -7.75 13.07 10.52
CA ILE A 212 -9.06 12.45 10.82
C ILE A 212 -8.94 10.91 10.81
N ILE A 213 -8.29 10.34 9.79
CA ILE A 213 -8.03 8.88 9.71
C ILE A 213 -7.24 8.42 10.94
N SER A 214 -6.16 9.11 11.27
CA SER A 214 -5.26 8.74 12.37
C SER A 214 -5.96 8.83 13.72
N LEU A 215 -6.72 9.89 13.96
CA LEU A 215 -7.51 10.06 15.18
C LEU A 215 -8.58 8.98 15.29
N TYR A 216 -9.33 8.70 14.21
CA TYR A 216 -10.36 7.68 14.23
C TYR A 216 -9.79 6.28 14.52
N ILE A 217 -8.69 5.90 13.87
CA ILE A 217 -8.00 4.63 14.14
C ILE A 217 -7.44 4.62 15.57
N GLY A 218 -6.86 5.73 16.03
CA GLY A 218 -6.38 5.87 17.40
C GLY A 218 -7.48 5.66 18.44
N PHE A 219 -8.61 6.35 18.29
CA PHE A 219 -9.76 6.21 19.18
C PHE A 219 -10.37 4.80 19.13
N SER A 220 -10.48 4.19 17.95
CA SER A 220 -11.04 2.83 17.85
C SER A 220 -10.13 1.80 18.55
N THR A 221 -8.81 1.94 18.41
CA THR A 221 -7.84 1.08 19.12
C THR A 221 -7.83 1.31 20.64
N LEU A 222 -7.94 2.57 21.10
CA LEU A 222 -8.00 2.89 22.52
C LEU A 222 -9.31 2.40 23.18
N ASN A 223 -10.45 2.59 22.52
CA ASN A 223 -11.74 2.07 23.00
C ASN A 223 -11.73 0.54 23.09
N TRP A 224 -11.04 -0.12 22.16
CA TRP A 224 -10.81 -1.56 22.25
C TRP A 224 -9.99 -1.91 23.50
N SER A 225 -8.89 -1.20 23.78
CA SER A 225 -8.08 -1.45 24.98
C SER A 225 -8.83 -1.20 26.30
N TYR A 226 -9.73 -0.22 26.35
CA TYR A 226 -10.57 0.05 27.52
C TYR A 226 -11.64 -1.02 27.77
N PHE A 227 -12.05 -1.77 26.75
CA PHE A 227 -13.06 -2.83 26.88
C PHE A 227 -12.47 -4.15 27.41
N PHE A 228 -11.14 -4.30 27.39
CA PHE A 228 -10.40 -5.48 27.84
C PHE A 228 -9.60 -5.26 29.14
N ILE A 229 -9.71 -4.07 29.74
CA ILE A 229 -9.23 -3.75 31.10
C ILE A 229 -10.44 -3.74 32.04
#